data_AF-A0A2N2MRY0-F1
#
_entry.id   AF-A0A2N2MRY0-F1
#
_cell.length_a   1.000
_cell.length_b   1.000
_cell.length_c   1.000
_cell.angle_alpha   90.00
_cell.angle_beta   90.00
_cell.angle_gamma   90.00
#
_symmetry.space_group_name_H-M   'P 1'
#
loop_
_entity.id
_entity.type
_entity.pdbx_description
1 polymer ?
#
loop_
_entity_poly.entity_id
_entity_poly.type
_entity_poly.pdbx_seq_one_letter_code
_entity_poly.pdbx_strand_id
1 'polypeptide(L)'
;MNKFTRNFIVILACCVVIVSIGLYEMSTFFSGKCVNKISHEVLSPDGNYKAVLFQTNCGVASSISTQVSIMPTGEKLKNDSGNIYIIDGHPKERHIKLIWLGPKKLLIKNPSTLQPFKSETQYKDIAIVYEQ
;
A
#
# COMPACT_ATOMS: atom_id res chain seq x y z
N MET A 1 -15.12 9.72 52.55
CA MET A 1 -14.69 10.58 51.43
C MET A 1 -15.68 11.75 51.30
N ASN A 2 -15.23 12.98 51.53
CA ASN A 2 -16.03 14.20 51.43
C ASN A 2 -16.49 14.46 49.98
N LYS A 3 -17.70 15.01 49.80
CA LYS A 3 -18.32 15.25 48.48
C LYS A 3 -17.40 16.02 47.52
N PHE A 4 -16.59 16.94 48.06
CA PHE A 4 -15.60 17.71 47.32
C PHE A 4 -14.54 16.82 46.65
N THR A 5 -13.94 15.90 47.40
CA THR A 5 -12.88 15.00 46.92
C THR A 5 -13.43 13.97 45.94
N ARG A 6 -14.66 13.50 46.14
CA ARG A 6 -15.37 12.63 45.18
C ARG A 6 -15.62 13.36 43.85
N ASN A 7 -16.10 14.60 43.89
CA ASN A 7 -16.35 15.38 42.68
C ASN A 7 -15.04 15.69 41.94
N PHE A 8 -13.96 15.98 42.68
CA PHE A 8 -12.64 16.22 42.09
C PHE A 8 -12.10 14.99 41.36
N ILE A 9 -12.23 13.79 41.96
CA ILE A 9 -11.83 12.52 41.32
C ILE A 9 -12.64 12.26 40.04
N VAL A 10 -13.96 12.50 40.06
CA VAL A 10 -14.82 12.32 38.88
C VAL A 10 -14.42 13.26 37.74
N ILE A 11 -14.18 14.54 38.05
CA ILE A 11 -13.74 15.53 37.06
C ILE A 11 -12.40 15.12 36.46
N LEU A 12 -11.44 14.70 37.29
CA LEU A 12 -10.11 14.30 36.85
C LEU A 12 -10.17 13.05 35.95
N ALA A 13 -11.00 12.07 36.31
CA ALA A 13 -11.26 10.88 35.49
C ALA A 13 -11.89 11.25 34.13
N CYS A 14 -12.87 12.16 34.10
CA CYS A 14 -13.47 12.64 32.86
C CYS A 14 -12.44 13.35 31.96
N CYS A 15 -11.58 14.20 32.54
CA CYS A 15 -10.52 14.87 31.78
C CYS A 15 -9.54 13.87 31.16
N VAL A 16 -9.12 12.83 31.90
CA VAL A 16 -8.23 11.78 31.37
C VAL A 16 -8.88 11.04 30.20
N VAL A 17 -10.16 10.72 30.28
CA VAL A 17 -10.90 10.05 29.19
C VAL A 17 -10.97 10.93 27.95
N ILE A 18 -11.31 12.22 28.10
CA ILE A 18 -11.40 13.16 26.98
C ILE A 18 -10.03 13.37 26.32
N VAL A 19 -8.96 13.53 27.10
CA VAL A 19 -7.60 13.65 26.57
C VAL A 19 -7.17 12.39 25.85
N SER A 20 -7.50 11.21 26.39
CA SER A 20 -7.17 9.93 25.76
C SER A 20 -7.88 9.75 24.40
N ILE A 21 -9.16 10.13 24.31
CA ILE A 21 -9.91 10.14 23.04
C ILE A 21 -9.28 11.15 22.06
N GLY A 22 -8.96 12.36 22.51
CA GLY A 22 -8.33 13.38 21.67
C GLY A 22 -6.97 12.95 21.13
N LEU A 23 -6.13 12.32 21.96
CA LEU A 23 -4.83 11.78 21.55
C LEU A 23 -4.97 10.62 20.55
N TYR A 24 -5.99 9.76 20.73
CA TYR A 24 -6.27 8.67 19.80
C TYR A 24 -6.68 9.21 18.42
N GLU A 25 -7.66 10.10 18.35
CA GLU A 25 -8.10 10.73 17.10
C GLU A 25 -6.94 11.47 16.40
N MET A 26 -6.15 12.24 17.17
CA MET A 26 -4.98 12.96 16.65
C MET A 26 -3.92 11.99 16.09
N SER A 27 -3.68 10.85 16.75
CA SER A 27 -2.73 9.84 16.25
C SER A 27 -3.15 9.25 14.90
N THR A 28 -4.46 9.02 14.71
CA THR A 28 -5.00 8.49 13.43
C THR A 28 -4.98 9.52 12.31
N PHE A 29 -5.00 10.82 12.65
CA PHE A 29 -4.91 11.92 11.69
C PHE A 29 -3.47 12.12 11.19
N PHE A 30 -2.47 11.96 12.08
CA PHE A 30 -1.06 12.09 11.73
C PHE A 30 -0.42 10.80 11.18
N SER A 31 -1.06 9.64 11.33
CA SER A 31 -0.72 8.46 10.53
C SER A 31 -1.25 8.68 9.10
N GLY A 32 -0.52 9.44 8.28
CA GLY A 32 -0.91 9.77 6.91
C GLY A 32 -1.51 8.56 6.20
N LYS A 33 -2.81 8.62 5.86
CA LYS A 33 -3.49 7.51 5.22
C LYS A 33 -2.88 7.31 3.85
N CYS A 34 -2.03 6.29 3.70
CA CYS A 34 -1.54 5.87 2.40
C CYS A 34 -2.72 5.39 1.56
N VAL A 35 -2.89 5.99 0.39
CA VAL A 35 -3.95 5.63 -0.54
C VAL A 35 -3.31 5.00 -1.77
N ASN A 36 -3.77 3.79 -2.07
CA ASN A 36 -3.41 3.10 -3.30
C ASN A 36 -4.42 3.43 -4.39
N LYS A 37 -3.93 3.78 -5.58
CA LYS A 37 -4.77 4.00 -6.76
C LYS A 37 -4.30 3.11 -7.90
N ILE A 38 -5.18 2.20 -8.31
CA ILE A 38 -4.92 1.27 -9.41
C ILE A 38 -4.75 2.05 -10.72
N SER A 39 -3.69 1.73 -11.45
CA SER A 39 -3.45 2.18 -12.82
C SER A 39 -4.10 1.20 -13.80
N HIS A 40 -3.74 -0.09 -13.70
CA HIS A 40 -4.39 -1.16 -14.45
C HIS A 40 -4.12 -2.53 -13.82
N GLU A 41 -4.89 -3.54 -14.23
CA GLU A 41 -4.74 -4.94 -13.83
C GLU A 41 -4.64 -5.83 -15.08
N VAL A 42 -3.91 -6.94 -14.97
CA VAL A 42 -3.85 -7.98 -16.01
C VAL A 42 -3.97 -9.36 -15.39
N LEU A 43 -4.90 -10.15 -15.91
CA LEU A 43 -5.14 -11.52 -15.48
C LEU A 43 -4.07 -12.46 -16.03
N SER A 44 -3.69 -13.45 -15.22
CA SER A 44 -2.91 -14.59 -15.70
C SER A 44 -3.73 -15.39 -16.73
N PRO A 45 -3.09 -16.11 -17.68
CA PRO A 45 -3.78 -16.86 -18.73
C PRO A 45 -4.79 -17.90 -18.21
N ASP A 46 -4.55 -18.46 -17.02
CA ASP A 46 -5.44 -19.40 -16.35
C ASP A 46 -6.50 -18.72 -15.47
N GLY A 47 -6.49 -17.39 -15.36
CA GLY A 47 -7.43 -16.59 -14.58
C GLY A 47 -7.29 -16.70 -13.06
N ASN A 48 -6.33 -17.47 -12.54
CA ASN A 48 -6.17 -17.69 -11.10
C ASN A 48 -5.58 -16.48 -10.37
N TYR A 49 -4.72 -15.72 -11.06
CA TYR A 49 -4.02 -14.57 -10.50
C TYR A 49 -4.25 -13.32 -11.35
N LYS A 50 -4.03 -12.18 -10.73
CA LYS A 50 -3.89 -10.90 -11.41
C LYS A 50 -2.65 -10.17 -10.92
N ALA A 51 -2.00 -9.48 -11.85
CA ALA A 51 -0.96 -8.51 -11.55
C ALA A 51 -1.57 -7.11 -11.61
N VAL A 52 -1.35 -6.31 -10.58
CA VAL A 52 -1.94 -4.99 -10.40
C VAL A 52 -0.82 -3.96 -10.38
N LEU A 53 -0.83 -3.02 -11.34
CA LEU A 53 0.02 -1.84 -11.31
C LEU A 53 -0.76 -0.72 -10.62
N PHE A 54 -0.20 -0.12 -9.59
CA PHE A 54 -0.84 0.95 -8.84
C PHE A 54 0.18 1.98 -8.36
N GLN A 55 -0.32 3.17 -8.01
CA GLN A 55 0.47 4.15 -7.28
C GLN A 55 0.14 4.09 -5.79
N THR A 56 1.12 4.40 -4.96
CA THR A 56 0.93 4.69 -3.52
C THR A 56 1.26 6.15 -3.27
N ASN A 57 0.37 6.84 -2.55
CA ASN A 57 0.58 8.21 -2.08
C ASN A 57 0.18 8.30 -0.60
N CYS A 58 1.12 8.71 0.26
CA CYS A 58 0.92 8.84 1.71
C CYS A 58 0.72 10.28 2.20
N GLY A 59 0.51 11.23 1.30
CA GLY A 59 0.21 12.63 1.62
C GLY A 59 1.05 13.62 0.83
N VAL A 60 0.81 14.91 1.09
CA VAL A 60 1.37 16.05 0.32
C VAL A 60 2.90 16.09 0.36
N ALA A 61 3.51 15.71 1.48
CA ALA A 61 4.96 15.73 1.65
C ALA A 61 5.67 14.43 1.22
N SER A 62 4.92 13.39 0.81
CA SER A 62 5.47 12.09 0.45
C SER A 62 5.58 11.94 -1.07
N SER A 63 6.70 11.39 -1.54
CA SER A 63 6.86 11.01 -2.94
C SER A 63 5.87 9.93 -3.34
N ILE A 64 5.32 10.04 -4.56
CA ILE A 64 4.50 9.00 -5.17
C ILE A 64 5.43 7.86 -5.61
N SER A 65 5.01 6.62 -5.39
CA SER A 65 5.70 5.44 -5.92
C SER A 65 4.78 4.61 -6.81
N THR A 66 5.37 3.99 -7.83
CA THR A 66 4.73 2.99 -8.69
C THR A 66 5.04 1.61 -8.15
N GLN A 67 4.01 0.80 -7.95
CA GLN A 67 4.12 -0.50 -7.30
C GLN A 67 3.35 -1.56 -8.08
N VAL A 68 3.84 -2.80 -7.98
CA VAL A 68 3.18 -3.98 -8.55
C VAL A 68 2.92 -4.99 -7.45
N SER A 69 1.71 -5.54 -7.46
CA SER A 69 1.34 -6.70 -6.66
C SER A 69 0.78 -7.82 -7.50
N ILE A 70 1.08 -9.06 -7.14
CA ILE A 70 0.35 -10.26 -7.61
C ILE A 70 -0.62 -10.71 -6.52
N MET A 71 -1.86 -11.02 -6.88
CA MET A 71 -2.87 -11.55 -5.97
C MET A 71 -3.86 -12.48 -6.69
N PRO A 72 -4.61 -13.33 -5.98
CA PRO A 72 -5.71 -14.08 -6.57
C PRO A 72 -6.74 -13.14 -7.21
N THR A 73 -7.34 -13.55 -8.33
CA THR A 73 -8.25 -12.67 -9.11
C THR A 73 -9.44 -12.14 -8.32
N GLY A 74 -9.97 -12.93 -7.37
CA GLY A 74 -11.09 -12.54 -6.51
C GLY A 74 -10.72 -11.58 -5.37
N GLU A 75 -9.43 -11.32 -5.14
CA GLU A 75 -8.99 -10.42 -4.07
C GLU A 75 -8.94 -8.96 -4.54
N LYS A 76 -9.18 -8.06 -3.59
CA LYS A 76 -9.07 -6.61 -3.79
C LYS A 76 -7.70 -6.13 -3.32
N LEU A 77 -7.15 -5.15 -4.03
CA LEU A 77 -5.96 -4.44 -3.58
C LEU A 77 -6.26 -3.76 -2.24
N LYS A 78 -5.48 -4.09 -1.22
CA LYS A 78 -5.50 -3.42 0.08
C LYS A 78 -4.68 -2.12 0.00
N ASN A 79 -4.89 -1.21 0.93
CA ASN A 79 -4.05 -0.02 1.10
C ASN A 79 -2.72 -0.35 1.80
N ASP A 80 -2.05 -1.40 1.31
CA ASP A 80 -0.76 -1.89 1.80
C ASP A 80 0.32 -1.71 0.72
N SER A 81 1.58 -1.86 1.08
CA SER A 81 2.69 -1.83 0.12
C SER A 81 2.65 -3.01 -0.87
N GLY A 82 3.17 -2.77 -2.07
CA GLY A 82 3.33 -3.72 -3.15
C GLY A 82 4.18 -4.92 -2.77
N ASN A 83 3.74 -6.11 -3.20
CA ASN A 83 4.42 -7.33 -2.78
C ASN A 83 5.65 -7.67 -3.63
N ILE A 84 5.71 -7.27 -4.91
CA ILE A 84 6.77 -7.74 -5.82
C ILE A 84 7.63 -6.67 -6.48
N TYR A 85 7.15 -5.46 -6.66
CA TYR A 85 7.92 -4.41 -7.32
C TYR A 85 7.54 -3.03 -6.80
N ILE A 86 8.53 -2.19 -6.50
CA ILE A 86 8.33 -0.82 -6.02
C ILE A 86 9.43 0.05 -6.64
N ILE A 87 9.03 1.13 -7.30
CA ILE A 87 9.94 2.13 -7.86
C ILE A 87 9.38 3.53 -7.58
N ASP A 88 10.27 4.50 -7.40
CA ASP A 88 9.87 5.91 -7.26
C ASP A 88 9.10 6.41 -8.49
N GLY A 89 8.25 7.42 -8.33
CA GLY A 89 7.56 8.14 -9.42
C GLY A 89 6.19 7.59 -9.82
N HIS A 90 5.49 8.34 -10.68
CA HIS A 90 4.09 8.08 -11.04
C HIS A 90 3.97 7.02 -12.16
N PRO A 91 2.95 6.13 -12.17
CA PRO A 91 2.83 5.07 -13.17
C PRO A 91 2.80 5.56 -14.62
N LYS A 92 2.23 6.75 -14.84
CA LYS A 92 2.20 7.42 -16.15
C LYS A 92 3.59 7.81 -16.68
N GLU A 93 4.55 8.08 -15.81
CA GLU A 93 5.92 8.46 -16.17
C GLU A 93 6.80 7.22 -16.37
N ARG A 94 6.51 6.15 -15.63
CA ARG A 94 7.30 4.91 -15.67
C ARG A 94 6.96 4.02 -16.86
N HIS A 95 5.77 4.17 -17.44
CA HIS A 95 5.33 3.39 -18.61
C HIS A 95 5.51 1.87 -18.45
N ILE A 96 5.40 1.37 -17.21
CA ILE A 96 5.56 -0.05 -16.89
C ILE A 96 4.47 -0.86 -17.58
N LYS A 97 4.87 -1.96 -18.21
CA LYS A 97 3.95 -2.95 -18.78
C LYS A 97 4.05 -4.27 -18.03
N LEU A 98 2.90 -4.82 -17.71
CA LEU A 98 2.76 -6.13 -17.07
C LEU A 98 2.29 -7.14 -18.12
N ILE A 99 3.05 -8.22 -18.32
CA ILE A 99 2.76 -9.22 -19.35
C ILE A 99 2.93 -10.60 -18.74
N TRP A 100 1.86 -11.40 -18.72
CA TRP A 100 1.98 -12.80 -18.36
C TRP A 100 2.55 -13.60 -19.54
N LEU A 101 3.69 -14.25 -19.32
CA LEU A 101 4.32 -15.17 -20.29
C LEU A 101 3.75 -16.59 -20.17
N GLY A 102 2.97 -16.85 -19.12
CA GLY A 102 2.27 -18.09 -18.85
C GLY A 102 1.54 -17.98 -17.50
N PRO A 103 0.83 -19.04 -17.06
CA PRO A 103 0.10 -19.04 -15.79
C PRO A 103 0.94 -18.70 -14.55
N LYS A 104 2.25 -19.01 -14.61
CA LYS A 104 3.20 -18.90 -13.49
C LYS A 104 4.43 -18.06 -13.81
N LYS A 105 4.34 -17.17 -14.81
CA LYS A 105 5.47 -16.32 -15.18
C LYS A 105 4.98 -14.93 -15.60
N LEU A 106 5.37 -13.91 -14.83
CA LEU A 106 5.07 -12.51 -15.10
C LEU A 106 6.34 -11.79 -15.57
N LEU A 107 6.23 -11.08 -16.69
CA LEU A 107 7.21 -10.12 -17.17
C LEU A 107 6.79 -8.71 -16.78
N ILE A 108 7.72 -7.99 -16.15
CA ILE A 108 7.61 -6.56 -15.86
C ILE A 108 8.57 -5.83 -16.79
N LYS A 109 8.02 -5.13 -17.79
CA LYS A 109 8.81 -4.24 -18.65
C LYS A 109 8.87 -2.86 -18.03
N ASN A 110 10.06 -2.37 -17.70
CA ASN A 110 10.26 -1.05 -17.13
C ASN A 110 11.34 -0.29 -17.93
N PRO A 111 10.95 0.66 -18.80
CA PRO A 111 11.89 1.46 -19.60
C PRO A 111 12.73 2.45 -18.79
N SER A 112 12.49 2.56 -17.48
CA SER A 112 13.24 3.47 -16.62
C SER A 112 14.61 2.90 -16.25
N THR A 113 15.64 3.76 -16.25
CA THR A 113 16.98 3.46 -15.75
C THR A 113 17.08 3.55 -14.22
N LEU A 114 16.01 3.95 -13.55
CA LEU A 114 15.98 4.09 -12.09
C LEU A 114 16.02 2.72 -11.41
N GLN A 115 16.79 2.64 -10.33
CA GLN A 115 16.85 1.45 -9.49
C GLN A 115 15.54 1.30 -8.70
N PRO A 116 14.87 0.14 -8.76
CA PRO A 116 13.71 -0.11 -7.92
C PRO A 116 14.09 -0.28 -6.45
N PHE A 117 13.21 0.15 -5.55
CA PHE A 117 13.32 -0.11 -4.11
C PHE A 117 13.01 -1.57 -3.76
N LYS A 118 12.17 -2.23 -4.57
CA LYS A 118 11.87 -3.65 -4.48
C LYS A 118 11.78 -4.25 -5.87
N SER A 119 12.39 -5.41 -6.06
CA SER A 119 12.28 -6.22 -7.28
C SER A 119 12.42 -7.71 -6.94
N GLU A 120 11.31 -8.35 -6.60
CA GLU A 120 11.27 -9.78 -6.31
C GLU A 120 11.40 -10.61 -7.60
N THR A 121 12.13 -11.71 -7.54
CA THR A 121 12.23 -12.65 -8.68
C THR A 121 11.17 -13.75 -8.62
N GLN A 122 10.45 -13.86 -7.51
CA GLN A 122 9.44 -14.89 -7.28
C GLN A 122 8.35 -14.43 -6.30
N TYR A 123 7.12 -14.86 -6.54
CA TYR A 123 6.01 -14.76 -5.60
C TYR A 123 5.26 -16.10 -5.56
N LYS A 124 5.35 -16.82 -4.44
CA LYS A 124 4.86 -18.21 -4.34
C LYS A 124 5.46 -19.08 -5.46
N ASP A 125 4.63 -19.66 -6.31
CA ASP A 125 5.00 -20.47 -7.46
C ASP A 125 5.09 -19.67 -8.77
N ILE A 126 5.02 -18.34 -8.72
CA ILE A 126 5.04 -17.46 -9.89
C ILE A 126 6.43 -16.83 -10.02
N ALA A 127 7.10 -17.08 -11.15
CA ALA A 127 8.36 -16.44 -11.49
C ALA A 127 8.15 -15.02 -12.02
N ILE A 128 9.03 -14.11 -11.64
CA ILE A 128 9.00 -12.70 -12.05
C ILE A 128 10.28 -12.41 -12.82
N VAL A 129 10.13 -11.91 -14.03
CA VAL A 129 11.24 -11.53 -14.90
C VAL A 129 11.13 -10.07 -15.28
N TYR A 130 12.28 -9.44 -15.49
CA TYR A 130 12.38 -8.01 -15.78
C TYR A 130 13.00 -7.80 -17.16
N GLU A 131 12.48 -6.81 -17.87
CA GLU A 131 13.07 -6.28 -19.10
C GLU A 131 13.11 -4.76 -18.98
N GLN A 132 14.24 -4.17 -19.39
CA GLN A 132 14.40 -2.73 -19.48
C GLN A 132 13.87 -2.23 -20.81
#